data_AF-A0A6G9FJ60-F1
#
_entry.id   AF-A0A6G9FJ60-F1
#
_cell.length_a   1.000
_cell.length_b   1.000
_cell.length_c   1.000
_cell.angle_alpha   90.00
_cell.angle_beta   90.00
_cell.angle_gamma   90.00
#
_symmetry.space_group_name_H-M   'P 1'
#
loop_
_entity.id
_entity.type
_entity.pdbx_description
1 polymer ?
#
loop_
_entity_poly.entity_id
_entity_poly.type
_entity_poly.pdbx_seq_one_letter_code
_entity_poly.pdbx_strand_id
1 'polypeptide(L)'
;MSDPGNTTANAVGADRSLGQLVASATAEMSALVHDEIALAKAQLRQDAKKAGVGGAAFTAAGAVLIFSLPMLSFALAYFIHMWSGGWHLAYCFLLSFAANIIVAGLLALIGVMFVKKAKRGKGPQKTVASAKETAAVLGNAKPHPRRVELTKTSGSTASDRVSDKVSA
;
A
#
# COMPACT_ATOMS: atom_id res chain seq x y z
N MET A 1 -27.99 -57.95 -15.19
CA MET A 1 -26.55 -58.00 -14.90
C MET A 1 -26.20 -56.67 -14.28
N SER A 2 -26.20 -56.61 -12.95
CA SER A 2 -26.04 -55.38 -12.16
C SER A 2 -24.56 -55.12 -11.98
N ASP A 3 -24.08 -53.92 -12.28
CA ASP A 3 -22.72 -53.49 -11.94
C ASP A 3 -22.80 -52.51 -10.76
N PRO A 4 -22.50 -52.94 -9.52
CA PRO A 4 -22.52 -52.10 -8.34
C PRO A 4 -21.12 -51.51 -8.12
N GLY A 5 -20.70 -50.56 -8.94
CA GLY A 5 -19.35 -50.00 -8.92
C GLY A 5 -19.22 -48.51 -8.58
N ASN A 6 -20.30 -47.72 -8.58
CA ASN A 6 -20.18 -46.25 -8.56
C ASN A 6 -20.72 -45.54 -7.30
N THR A 7 -20.93 -46.25 -6.20
CA THR A 7 -21.46 -45.65 -4.95
C THR A 7 -20.35 -45.11 -4.02
N THR A 8 -19.08 -45.23 -4.39
CA THR A 8 -17.94 -44.81 -3.53
C THR A 8 -17.57 -43.33 -3.63
N ALA A 9 -18.25 -42.54 -4.46
CA ALA A 9 -18.01 -41.10 -4.53
C ALA A 9 -18.64 -40.28 -3.38
N ASN A 10 -19.54 -40.87 -2.57
CA ASN A 10 -20.32 -40.10 -1.57
C ASN A 10 -20.34 -40.66 -0.14
N ALA A 11 -19.42 -41.56 0.23
CA ALA A 11 -19.19 -41.92 1.64
C ALA A 11 -18.25 -40.94 2.39
N VAL A 12 -18.10 -39.71 1.90
CA VAL A 12 -17.20 -38.67 2.45
C VAL A 12 -17.89 -37.82 3.55
N GLY A 13 -19.10 -38.20 3.98
CA GLY A 13 -19.92 -37.40 4.89
C GLY A 13 -19.86 -37.74 6.38
N ALA A 14 -19.37 -38.91 6.79
CA ALA A 14 -19.63 -39.39 8.15
C ALA A 14 -18.48 -39.23 9.17
N ASP A 15 -17.23 -39.01 8.76
CA ASP A 15 -16.09 -38.91 9.71
C ASP A 15 -14.94 -38.02 9.17
N ARG A 16 -15.24 -36.85 8.58
CA ARG A 16 -14.18 -35.82 8.57
C ARG A 16 -13.99 -35.39 10.01
N SER A 17 -12.87 -35.79 10.59
CA SER A 17 -12.49 -35.33 11.92
C SER A 17 -12.54 -33.80 11.94
N LEU A 18 -12.90 -33.20 13.08
CA LEU A 18 -12.88 -31.74 13.26
C LEU A 18 -11.53 -31.14 12.83
N GLY A 19 -10.44 -31.89 12.99
CA GLY A 19 -9.11 -31.53 12.49
C GLY A 19 -9.03 -31.39 10.97
N GLN A 20 -9.70 -32.25 10.20
CA GLN A 20 -9.74 -32.11 8.73
C GLN A 20 -10.62 -30.96 8.24
N LEU A 21 -11.76 -30.67 8.90
CA LEU A 21 -12.57 -29.49 8.57
C LEU A 21 -11.83 -28.18 8.87
N VAL A 22 -11.17 -28.10 10.02
CA VAL A 22 -10.36 -26.93 10.38
C VAL A 22 -9.17 -26.80 9.43
N ALA A 23 -8.51 -27.90 9.07
CA ALA A 23 -7.42 -27.88 8.10
C ALA A 23 -7.88 -27.40 6.72
N SER A 24 -9.04 -27.86 6.21
CA SER A 24 -9.57 -27.41 4.91
C SER A 24 -9.99 -25.93 4.95
N ALA A 25 -10.66 -25.49 6.02
CA ALA A 25 -11.05 -24.09 6.17
C ALA A 25 -9.83 -23.15 6.27
N THR A 26 -8.76 -23.59 6.95
CA THR A 26 -7.49 -22.85 7.03
C THR A 26 -6.77 -22.80 5.68
N ALA A 27 -6.85 -23.88 4.90
CA ALA A 27 -6.29 -23.93 3.56
C ALA A 27 -7.03 -22.99 2.59
N GLU A 28 -8.36 -22.93 2.64
CA GLU A 28 -9.15 -21.97 1.83
C GLU A 28 -8.88 -20.52 2.21
N MET A 29 -8.76 -20.21 3.52
CA MET A 29 -8.32 -18.88 3.95
C MET A 29 -6.92 -18.53 3.45
N SER A 30 -5.98 -19.49 3.46
CA SER A 30 -4.63 -19.26 2.93
C SER A 30 -4.65 -19.00 1.42
N ALA A 31 -5.52 -19.69 0.68
CA ALA A 31 -5.70 -19.48 -0.76
C ALA A 31 -6.26 -18.08 -1.05
N LEU A 32 -7.29 -17.64 -0.32
CA LEU A 32 -7.86 -16.30 -0.47
C LEU A 32 -6.84 -15.19 -0.18
N VAL A 33 -6.04 -15.33 0.89
CA VAL A 33 -4.98 -14.36 1.21
C VAL A 33 -3.93 -14.32 0.10
N HIS A 34 -3.57 -15.46 -0.48
CA HIS A 34 -2.62 -15.51 -1.60
C HIS A 34 -3.17 -14.79 -2.84
N ASP A 35 -4.45 -14.98 -3.15
CA ASP A 35 -5.12 -14.32 -4.27
C ASP A 35 -5.23 -12.81 -4.07
N GLU A 36 -5.57 -12.35 -2.86
CA GLU A 36 -5.63 -10.92 -2.54
C GLU A 36 -4.24 -10.27 -2.63
N ILE A 37 -3.19 -10.97 -2.19
CA ILE A 37 -1.80 -10.52 -2.36
C ILE A 37 -1.41 -10.50 -3.83
N ALA A 38 -1.80 -11.51 -4.61
CA ALA A 38 -1.53 -11.56 -6.05
C ALA A 38 -2.20 -10.40 -6.79
N LEU A 39 -3.45 -10.08 -6.42
CA LEU A 39 -4.20 -8.96 -6.96
C LEU A 39 -3.60 -7.61 -6.55
N ALA A 40 -3.29 -7.43 -5.27
CA ALA A 40 -2.62 -6.24 -4.76
C ALA A 40 -1.25 -6.02 -5.44
N LYS A 41 -0.51 -7.10 -5.70
CA LYS A 41 0.76 -7.07 -6.44
C LYS A 41 0.55 -6.68 -7.90
N ALA A 42 -0.51 -7.18 -8.54
CA ALA A 42 -0.86 -6.79 -9.91
C ALA A 42 -1.23 -5.30 -9.98
N GLN A 43 -2.04 -4.81 -9.04
CA GLN A 43 -2.41 -3.39 -8.95
C GLN A 43 -1.17 -2.52 -8.69
N LEU A 44 -0.33 -2.89 -7.74
CA LEU A 44 0.92 -2.17 -7.44
C LEU A 44 1.84 -2.12 -8.67
N ARG A 45 1.94 -3.20 -9.44
CA ARG A 45 2.70 -3.22 -10.71
C ARG A 45 2.11 -2.29 -11.75
N GLN A 46 0.78 -2.26 -11.89
CA GLN A 46 0.10 -1.34 -12.81
C GLN A 46 0.32 0.12 -12.38
N ASP A 47 0.19 0.43 -11.09
CA ASP A 47 0.42 1.76 -10.55
C ASP A 47 1.88 2.18 -10.69
N ALA A 48 2.82 1.28 -10.42
CA ALA A 48 4.25 1.53 -10.64
C ALA A 48 4.57 1.79 -12.12
N LYS A 49 3.95 1.04 -13.05
CA LYS A 49 4.12 1.27 -14.49
C LYS A 49 3.56 2.62 -14.90
N LYS A 50 2.35 2.97 -14.45
CA LYS A 50 1.72 4.28 -14.74
C LYS A 50 2.55 5.43 -14.16
N ALA A 51 2.98 5.31 -12.91
CA ALA A 51 3.85 6.29 -12.26
C ALA A 51 5.22 6.39 -12.95
N GLY A 52 5.79 5.28 -13.41
CA GLY A 52 7.05 5.24 -14.16
C GLY A 52 6.95 5.95 -15.50
N VAL A 53 5.92 5.64 -16.31
CA VAL A 53 5.69 6.30 -17.60
C VAL A 53 5.39 7.78 -17.41
N GLY A 54 4.49 8.11 -16.47
CA GLY A 54 4.15 9.50 -16.16
C GLY A 54 5.35 10.29 -15.64
N GLY A 55 6.16 9.69 -14.76
CA GLY A 55 7.39 10.29 -14.25
C GLY A 55 8.41 10.55 -15.36
N ALA A 56 8.67 9.55 -16.22
CA ALA A 56 9.59 9.70 -17.34
C ALA A 56 9.12 10.77 -18.34
N ALA A 57 7.83 10.78 -18.69
CA ALA A 57 7.26 11.80 -19.57
C ALA A 57 7.35 13.21 -18.95
N PHE A 58 7.10 13.34 -17.64
CA PHE A 58 7.21 14.61 -16.94
C PHE A 58 8.65 15.12 -16.87
N THR A 59 9.62 14.23 -16.60
CA THR A 59 11.05 14.58 -16.64
C THR A 59 11.49 14.99 -18.04
N ALA A 60 11.06 14.26 -19.08
CA ALA A 60 11.36 14.59 -20.47
C ALA A 60 10.74 15.95 -20.88
N ALA A 61 9.48 16.20 -20.54
CA ALA A 61 8.82 17.47 -20.77
C ALA A 61 9.54 18.63 -20.04
N GLY A 62 9.94 18.42 -18.79
CA GLY A 62 10.74 19.38 -18.03
C GLY A 62 12.08 19.69 -18.70
N ALA A 63 12.78 18.67 -19.19
CA ALA A 63 14.03 18.86 -19.94
C ALA A 63 13.79 19.66 -21.22
N VAL A 64 12.80 19.29 -22.04
CA VAL A 64 12.45 20.03 -23.27
C VAL A 64 12.12 21.49 -22.96
N LEU A 65 11.34 21.76 -21.91
CA LEU A 65 11.05 23.14 -21.49
C LEU A 65 12.33 23.91 -21.14
N ILE A 66 13.23 23.33 -20.34
CA ILE A 66 14.50 23.96 -19.98
C ILE A 66 15.36 24.24 -21.23
N PHE A 67 15.48 23.28 -22.14
CA PHE A 67 16.23 23.45 -23.39
C PHE A 67 15.57 24.44 -24.36
N SER A 68 14.25 24.65 -24.25
CA SER A 68 13.53 25.63 -25.07
C SER A 68 13.65 27.07 -24.56
N LEU A 69 14.03 27.29 -23.30
CA LEU A 69 14.11 28.64 -22.70
C LEU A 69 15.01 29.63 -23.47
N PRO A 70 16.21 29.26 -23.95
CA PRO A 70 17.02 30.15 -24.76
C PRO A 70 16.28 30.55 -26.04
N MET A 71 15.67 29.59 -26.74
CA MET A 71 14.94 29.83 -27.98
C MET A 71 13.70 30.71 -27.76
N LEU A 72 12.97 30.48 -26.66
CA LEU A 72 11.85 31.33 -26.25
C LEU A 72 12.30 32.75 -25.93
N SER A 73 13.46 32.92 -25.30
CA SER A 73 14.04 34.23 -25.00
C SER A 73 14.40 35.00 -26.27
N PHE A 74 15.00 34.34 -27.27
CA PHE A 74 15.23 34.94 -28.60
C PHE A 74 13.91 35.34 -29.26
N ALA A 75 12.93 34.45 -29.30
CA ALA A 75 11.63 34.72 -29.91
C ALA A 75 10.93 35.93 -29.26
N LEU A 76 10.91 36.01 -27.92
CA LEU A 76 10.36 37.16 -27.20
C LEU A 76 11.14 38.44 -27.46
N ALA A 77 12.47 38.39 -27.51
CA ALA A 77 13.28 39.57 -27.74
C ALA A 77 13.01 40.17 -29.13
N TYR A 78 12.94 39.34 -30.17
CA TYR A 78 12.58 39.79 -31.51
C TYR A 78 11.14 40.28 -31.59
N PHE A 79 10.20 39.61 -30.91
CA PHE A 79 8.81 40.04 -30.85
C PHE A 79 8.66 41.44 -30.23
N ILE A 80 9.33 41.69 -29.10
CA ILE A 80 9.34 43.02 -28.45
C ILE A 80 10.00 44.04 -29.36
N HIS A 81 11.14 43.70 -29.98
CA HIS A 81 11.84 44.62 -30.88
C HIS A 81 10.98 45.09 -32.06
N MET A 82 10.20 44.18 -32.66
CA MET A 82 9.24 44.51 -33.73
C MET A 82 8.16 45.49 -33.26
N TRP A 83 7.64 45.31 -32.04
CA TRP A 83 6.59 46.18 -31.50
C TRP A 83 7.12 47.55 -31.04
N SER A 84 8.36 47.60 -30.56
CA SER A 84 8.97 48.80 -29.99
C SER A 84 9.57 49.77 -31.01
N GLY A 85 9.47 49.50 -32.31
CA GLY A 85 9.88 50.44 -33.37
C GLY A 85 11.39 50.76 -33.38
N GLY A 86 12.24 49.79 -33.02
CA GLY A 86 13.70 49.95 -33.10
C GLY A 86 14.42 50.16 -31.77
N TRP A 87 13.81 49.80 -30.63
CA TRP A 87 14.53 49.74 -29.34
C TRP A 87 15.80 48.89 -29.42
N HIS A 88 16.83 49.30 -28.68
CA HIS A 88 18.09 48.58 -28.65
C HIS A 88 17.89 47.13 -28.18
N LEU A 89 18.43 46.17 -28.94
CA LEU A 89 18.22 44.73 -28.73
C LEU A 89 18.50 44.27 -27.29
N ALA A 90 19.49 44.88 -26.63
CA ALA A 90 19.84 44.54 -25.25
C ALA A 90 18.67 44.71 -24.27
N TYR A 91 17.85 45.76 -24.42
CA TYR A 91 16.70 45.97 -23.55
C TYR A 91 15.62 44.91 -23.80
N CYS A 92 15.43 44.50 -25.06
CA CYS A 92 14.48 43.46 -25.43
C CYS A 92 14.87 42.10 -24.83
N PHE A 93 16.16 41.75 -24.85
CA PHE A 93 16.66 40.53 -24.19
C PHE A 93 16.48 40.58 -22.67
N LEU A 94 16.76 41.73 -22.05
CA LEU A 94 16.58 41.90 -20.61
C LEU A 94 15.12 41.76 -20.19
N LEU A 95 14.19 42.33 -20.96
CA LEU A 95 12.75 42.17 -20.72
C LEU A 95 12.29 40.72 -20.92
N SER A 96 12.81 40.04 -21.95
CA SER A 96 12.48 38.64 -22.23
C SER A 96 12.98 37.72 -21.12
N PHE A 97 14.17 37.99 -20.58
CA PHE A 97 14.69 37.30 -19.41
C PHE A 97 13.82 37.54 -18.17
N ALA A 98 13.45 38.79 -17.90
CA ALA A 98 12.56 39.14 -16.79
C ALA A 98 11.19 38.43 -16.91
N ALA A 99 10.61 38.37 -18.12
CA ALA A 99 9.39 37.64 -18.38
C ALA A 99 9.53 36.14 -18.08
N ASN A 100 10.62 35.51 -18.51
CA ASN A 100 10.91 34.10 -18.21
C ASN A 100 11.05 33.84 -16.70
N ILE A 101 11.66 34.76 -15.95
CA ILE A 101 11.77 34.68 -14.48
C ILE A 101 10.40 34.74 -13.81
N ILE A 102 9.51 35.62 -14.27
CA ILE A 102 8.13 35.71 -13.76
C ILE A 102 7.39 34.39 -14.01
N VAL A 103 7.44 33.86 -15.24
CA VAL A 103 6.82 32.58 -15.60
C VAL A 103 7.38 31.44 -14.74
N ALA A 104 8.71 31.37 -14.58
CA ALA A 104 9.36 30.38 -13.74
C ALA A 104 8.92 30.48 -12.27
N GLY A 105 8.80 31.71 -11.74
CA GLY A 105 8.32 31.96 -10.39
C GLY A 105 6.87 31.50 -10.18
N LEU A 106 5.98 31.75 -11.14
CA LEU A 106 4.60 31.26 -11.13
C LEU A 106 4.56 29.72 -11.16
N LEU A 107 5.35 29.10 -12.05
CA LEU A 107 5.41 27.65 -12.17
C LEU A 107 5.95 27.00 -10.88
N ALA A 108 6.96 27.60 -10.26
CA ALA A 108 7.49 27.17 -8.97
C ALA A 108 6.44 27.30 -7.85
N LEU A 109 5.68 28.39 -7.81
CA LEU A 109 4.60 28.59 -6.83
C LEU A 109 3.52 27.50 -6.97
N ILE A 110 3.10 27.22 -8.21
CA ILE A 110 2.15 26.15 -8.51
C ILE A 110 2.73 24.80 -8.05
N GLY A 111 3.97 24.49 -8.43
CA GLY A 111 4.65 23.26 -8.01
C GLY A 111 4.68 23.09 -6.49
N VAL A 112 5.03 24.15 -5.75
CA VAL A 112 5.02 24.15 -4.29
C VAL A 112 3.61 23.94 -3.73
N MET A 113 2.58 24.54 -4.34
CA MET A 113 1.19 24.34 -3.92
C MET A 113 0.75 22.88 -4.10
N PHE A 114 1.09 22.26 -5.23
CA PHE A 114 0.82 20.84 -5.49
C PHE A 114 1.54 19.94 -4.48
N VAL A 115 2.82 20.18 -4.22
CA VAL A 115 3.59 19.42 -3.22
C VAL A 115 3.00 19.60 -1.82
N LYS A 116 2.62 20.82 -1.43
CA LYS A 116 1.95 21.08 -0.15
C LYS A 116 0.62 20.34 -0.04
N LYS A 117 -0.17 20.30 -1.12
CA LYS A 117 -1.44 19.56 -1.17
C LYS A 117 -1.21 18.05 -1.02
N ALA A 118 -0.22 17.51 -1.72
CA ALA A 118 0.19 16.10 -1.59
C ALA A 118 0.68 15.76 -0.17
N LYS A 119 1.44 16.65 0.47
CA LYS A 119 1.91 16.45 1.86
C LYS A 119 0.80 16.56 2.91
N ARG A 120 -0.20 17.43 2.69
CA ARG A 120 -1.39 17.54 3.58
C ARG A 120 -2.26 16.28 3.52
N GLY A 121 -2.29 15.62 2.37
CA GLY A 121 -2.81 14.26 2.23
C GLY A 121 -1.88 13.25 2.92
N LYS A 122 -1.96 13.15 4.26
CA LYS A 122 -1.18 12.22 5.11
C LYS A 122 -1.39 10.72 4.81
N GLY A 123 -2.03 10.35 3.70
CA GLY A 123 -2.45 8.98 3.37
C GLY A 123 -1.28 8.01 3.13
N PRO A 124 -0.35 8.29 2.20
CA PRO A 124 0.70 7.33 1.87
C PRO A 124 1.75 7.18 2.98
N GLN A 125 2.18 8.29 3.59
CA GLN A 125 3.30 8.28 4.53
C GLN A 125 2.91 7.70 5.91
N LYS A 126 1.65 7.87 6.34
CA LYS A 126 1.15 7.23 7.56
C LYS A 126 0.91 5.74 7.38
N THR A 127 0.41 5.32 6.23
CA THR A 127 0.14 3.89 5.97
C THR A 127 1.43 3.07 5.91
N VAL A 128 2.49 3.56 5.25
CA VAL A 128 3.80 2.88 5.33
C VAL A 128 4.43 2.96 6.72
N ALA A 129 4.26 4.05 7.46
CA ALA A 129 4.79 4.15 8.83
C ALA A 129 4.11 3.15 9.77
N SER A 130 2.77 3.09 9.77
CA SER A 130 2.00 2.14 10.58
C SER A 130 2.29 0.68 10.18
N ALA A 131 2.43 0.38 8.88
CA ALA A 131 2.81 -0.96 8.44
C ALA A 131 4.20 -1.39 8.95
N LYS A 132 5.18 -0.48 8.93
CA LYS A 132 6.52 -0.72 9.47
C LYS A 132 6.50 -0.89 10.99
N GLU A 133 5.69 -0.11 11.70
CA GLU A 133 5.52 -0.22 13.15
C GLU A 133 4.90 -1.57 13.53
N THR A 134 3.84 -1.99 12.83
CA THR A 134 3.23 -3.32 13.04
C THR A 134 4.22 -4.46 12.77
N ALA A 135 5.02 -4.36 11.70
CA ALA A 135 6.06 -5.36 11.41
C ALA A 135 7.16 -5.38 12.49
N ALA A 136 7.54 -4.23 13.03
CA ALA A 136 8.53 -4.12 14.10
C ALA A 136 8.04 -4.70 15.44
N VAL A 137 6.75 -4.52 15.76
CA VAL A 137 6.13 -5.11 16.97
C VAL A 137 6.01 -6.63 16.83
N LEU A 138 5.59 -7.13 15.65
CA LEU A 138 5.49 -8.57 15.39
C LEU A 138 6.87 -9.26 15.35
N GLY A 139 7.90 -8.58 14.82
CA GLY A 139 9.27 -9.10 14.82
C GLY A 139 9.91 -9.20 16.21
N ASN A 140 9.45 -8.41 17.19
CA ASN A 140 9.94 -8.43 18.58
C ASN A 140 9.12 -9.33 19.51
N ALA A 141 8.01 -9.91 19.05
CA ALA A 141 7.21 -10.83 19.84
C ALA A 141 7.91 -12.19 19.98
N LYS A 142 8.68 -12.37 21.06
CA LYS A 142 9.23 -13.67 21.44
C LYS A 142 8.08 -14.61 21.85
N PRO A 143 7.94 -15.82 21.30
CA PRO A 143 6.87 -16.74 21.70
C PRO A 143 7.07 -17.10 23.17
N HIS A 144 6.16 -16.66 24.04
CA HIS A 144 6.11 -17.16 25.41
C HIS A 144 5.53 -18.57 25.39
N PRO A 145 6.30 -19.62 25.75
CA PRO A 145 5.73 -20.93 25.97
C PRO A 145 4.77 -20.81 27.15
N ARG A 146 3.46 -20.87 26.87
CA ARG A 146 2.44 -21.02 27.91
C ARG A 146 2.72 -22.33 28.62
N ARG A 147 3.27 -22.27 29.83
CA ARG A 147 3.31 -23.42 30.75
C ARG A 147 1.86 -23.76 31.05
N VAL A 148 1.34 -24.78 30.39
CA VAL A 148 0.07 -25.40 30.75
C VAL A 148 0.35 -26.13 32.06
N GLU A 149 0.08 -25.46 33.18
CA GLU A 149 0.03 -26.10 34.48
C GLU A 149 -1.18 -27.04 34.44
N LEU A 150 -0.90 -28.32 34.23
CA LEU A 150 -1.85 -29.40 34.40
C LEU A 150 -2.24 -29.41 35.88
N THR A 151 -3.28 -28.67 36.25
CA THR A 151 -3.98 -28.89 37.51
C THR A 151 -4.57 -30.29 37.43
N LYS A 152 -3.79 -31.24 37.92
CA LYS A 152 -4.13 -32.64 38.15
C LYS A 152 -5.51 -32.69 38.81
N THR A 153 -6.53 -33.03 38.02
CA THR A 153 -7.81 -33.54 38.50
C THR A 153 -7.52 -34.87 39.21
N SER A 154 -7.11 -34.79 40.48
CA SER A 154 -7.06 -35.94 41.36
C SER A 154 -8.46 -36.12 41.92
N GLY A 155 -9.26 -36.97 41.27
CA GLY A 155 -10.40 -37.56 41.93
C GLY A 155 -9.91 -38.37 43.13
N SER A 156 -10.39 -38.02 44.33
CA SER A 156 -10.46 -38.95 45.45
C SER A 156 -11.50 -38.45 46.47
N THR A 157 -12.43 -39.35 46.79
CA THR A 157 -13.23 -39.39 48.03
C THR A 157 -14.42 -38.44 48.17
N ALA A 158 -15.43 -38.69 47.34
CA ALA A 158 -16.83 -38.68 47.79
C ALA A 158 -17.10 -39.98 48.56
N SER A 159 -16.73 -40.04 49.85
CA SER A 159 -17.13 -41.11 50.78
C SER A 159 -16.68 -40.77 52.21
N ASP A 160 -17.10 -39.64 52.76
CA ASP A 160 -17.19 -39.46 54.21
C ASP A 160 -17.97 -38.19 54.53
N ARG A 161 -18.79 -38.19 55.59
CA ARG A 161 -19.71 -37.11 56.04
C ARG A 161 -21.13 -37.09 55.47
N VAL A 162 -21.71 -38.27 55.26
CA VAL A 162 -23.17 -38.50 55.41
C VAL A 162 -23.46 -39.18 56.76
N SER A 163 -22.64 -38.90 57.79
CA SER A 163 -22.80 -39.47 59.14
C SER A 163 -23.14 -38.46 60.24
N ASP A 164 -23.25 -37.16 59.95
CA ASP A 164 -23.52 -36.12 60.96
C ASP A 164 -24.99 -35.65 61.03
N LYS A 165 -25.95 -36.37 60.44
CA LYS A 165 -27.38 -35.98 60.45
C LYS A 165 -28.38 -36.99 61.03
N VAL A 166 -27.91 -37.98 61.78
CA VAL A 166 -28.77 -38.89 62.56
C VAL A 166 -28.18 -39.01 63.96
N SER A 167 -28.39 -38.00 64.80
CA SER A 167 -28.39 -38.05 66.29
C SER A 167 -28.35 -36.63 66.85
N ALA A 168 -29.50 -35.95 66.80
CA ALA A 168 -29.87 -34.85 67.69
C ALA A 168 -31.39 -34.69 67.63
#